data_AF-A0A2M8GJ21-F1
#
_entry.id   AF-A0A2M8GJ21-F1
#
_cell.length_a   1.000
_cell.length_b   1.000
_cell.length_c   1.000
_cell.angle_alpha   90.00
_cell.angle_beta   90.00
_cell.angle_gamma   90.00
#
_symmetry.space_group_name_H-M   'P 1'
#
loop_
_entity.id
_entity.type
_entity.pdbx_description
1 polymer ?
#
loop_
_entity_poly.entity_id
_entity_poly.type
_entity_poly.pdbx_seq_one_letter_code
_entity_poly.pdbx_strand_id
1 'polypeptide(L)'
;MFKKKNLVVEPVIEVEKISDVRSQLSEEPKKEATNNRVGIVREKITNDQLRITNLRQEVKRDEVKLEMVAGVLEILADGQGYVRPKFLPSNRDAVIASMQVRRYGLRPGDHVTGVAKAPRESEKYWGVVRIDKINNLELSGAYNRPDFKDLVPIYPEKQIKLEFEQGTISTRIIDLFCPIGFGQRGMIVSPPKAGKTTLLKEIAAGVAANYPNVHLMAVLVGERPEEVTDMQRFIKGEVIASHFDQRPEEQTRAAEVAIERAKRLVELGKDVFIVFDSITRLARAYNLAIPSSGRTLSGGFDPVALYPSKKFFGAARKIEGGGSLTIIGTALVDTG
;
A
#
# COMPACT_ATOMS: atom_id res chain seq x y z
N MET A 1 21.15 -21.90 -3.35
CA MET A 1 21.80 -21.67 -4.66
C MET A 1 20.76 -21.95 -5.74
N PHE A 2 19.99 -20.94 -6.16
CA PHE A 2 18.98 -21.06 -7.23
C PHE A 2 19.10 -19.83 -8.13
N LYS A 3 19.46 -20.05 -9.41
CA LYS A 3 19.65 -19.03 -10.43
C LYS A 3 18.29 -18.47 -10.88
N LYS A 4 18.14 -17.13 -10.87
CA LYS A 4 17.05 -16.42 -11.54
C LYS A 4 17.16 -16.63 -13.06
N LYS A 5 16.11 -17.17 -13.68
CA LYS A 5 15.91 -17.11 -15.14
C LYS A 5 15.18 -15.80 -15.44
N ASN A 6 15.85 -14.88 -16.14
CA ASN A 6 15.20 -13.75 -16.79
C ASN A 6 14.47 -14.27 -18.03
N LEU A 7 13.14 -14.11 -18.09
CA LEU A 7 12.40 -14.26 -19.33
C LEU A 7 12.55 -12.96 -20.11
N VAL A 8 13.35 -13.00 -21.18
CA VAL A 8 13.38 -11.97 -22.21
C VAL A 8 12.34 -12.39 -23.25
N VAL A 9 11.33 -11.56 -23.49
CA VAL A 9 10.39 -11.74 -24.59
C VAL A 9 10.91 -10.90 -25.74
N GLU A 10 11.48 -11.54 -26.75
CA GLU A 10 11.90 -10.87 -27.99
C GLU A 10 10.69 -10.58 -28.88
N PRO A 11 10.60 -9.38 -29.50
CA PRO A 11 9.62 -9.14 -30.54
C PRO A 11 10.08 -9.76 -31.86
N VAL A 12 9.26 -10.66 -32.41
CA VAL A 12 9.38 -11.14 -33.79
C VAL A 12 9.02 -9.98 -34.72
N ILE A 13 10.00 -9.45 -35.42
CA ILE A 13 9.81 -8.60 -36.60
C ILE A 13 10.54 -9.30 -37.74
N GLU A 14 9.78 -9.72 -38.75
CA GLU A 14 10.29 -10.32 -39.98
C GLU A 14 11.34 -9.42 -40.62
N VAL A 15 12.56 -9.95 -40.74
CA VAL A 15 13.67 -9.35 -41.48
C VAL A 15 13.68 -9.97 -42.87
N GLU A 16 13.00 -9.35 -43.83
CA GLU A 16 13.24 -9.64 -45.25
C GLU A 16 13.49 -8.34 -46.04
N LYS A 17 14.57 -8.39 -46.84
CA LYS A 17 15.03 -7.44 -47.87
C LYS A 17 15.82 -6.20 -47.42
N ILE A 18 17.01 -6.43 -46.84
CA ILE A 18 18.08 -5.41 -46.73
C ILE A 18 19.37 -5.84 -47.47
N SER A 19 19.45 -7.07 -48.00
CA SER A 19 20.63 -7.55 -48.75
C SER A 19 20.81 -6.90 -50.12
N ASP A 20 19.74 -6.43 -50.76
CA ASP A 20 19.76 -6.12 -52.20
C ASP A 20 20.14 -4.67 -52.54
N VAL A 21 20.27 -3.79 -51.53
CA VAL A 21 20.64 -2.38 -51.74
C VAL A 21 22.15 -2.16 -51.55
N ARG A 22 22.85 -3.05 -50.84
CA ARG A 22 24.30 -2.94 -50.63
C ARG A 22 25.13 -3.31 -51.86
N SER A 23 24.59 -4.11 -52.79
CA SER A 23 25.32 -4.53 -54.00
C SER A 23 25.31 -3.50 -55.14
N GLN A 24 24.52 -2.42 -55.02
CA GLN A 24 24.44 -1.36 -56.06
C GLN A 24 25.29 -0.11 -55.76
N LEU A 25 26.02 -0.08 -54.64
CA LEU A 25 26.79 1.10 -54.20
C LEU A 25 28.32 0.95 -54.32
N SER A 26 28.80 -0.09 -54.99
CA SER A 26 30.24 -0.38 -55.13
C SER A 26 30.68 -0.65 -56.57
N GLU A 27 30.23 0.16 -57.54
CA GLU A 27 30.88 0.21 -58.85
C GLU A 27 31.54 1.58 -59.06
N GLU A 28 32.87 1.55 -59.25
CA GLU A 28 33.68 2.71 -59.61
C GLU A 28 33.28 3.26 -60.99
N PRO A 29 33.40 4.59 -61.21
CA PRO A 29 33.06 5.18 -62.49
C PRO A 29 34.08 4.79 -63.57
N LYS A 30 33.63 4.04 -64.59
CA LYS A 30 34.40 3.82 -65.82
C LYS A 30 34.53 5.14 -66.59
N LYS A 31 35.76 5.50 -66.94
CA LYS A 31 36.09 6.64 -67.81
C LYS A 31 35.82 6.28 -69.27
N GLU A 32 34.95 7.03 -69.93
CA GLU A 32 34.93 7.13 -71.39
C GLU A 32 34.97 8.60 -71.80
N ALA A 33 35.91 8.91 -72.69
CA ALA A 33 36.13 10.25 -73.19
C ALA A 33 35.30 10.46 -74.46
N THR A 34 34.55 11.56 -74.54
CA THR A 34 34.41 12.34 -75.78
C THR A 34 33.80 13.73 -75.52
N ASN A 35 34.45 14.70 -76.17
CA ASN A 35 34.23 16.13 -76.32
C ASN A 35 32.99 16.86 -75.74
N ASN A 36 33.34 17.93 -75.02
CA ASN A 36 32.78 19.29 -75.00
C ASN A 36 31.58 19.62 -74.09
N ARG A 37 31.93 20.38 -73.04
CA ARG A 37 31.14 21.24 -72.14
C ARG A 37 30.32 20.52 -71.05
N VAL A 38 31.00 20.25 -69.94
CA VAL A 38 30.43 19.80 -68.67
C VAL A 38 29.78 21.00 -67.95
N GLY A 39 28.44 21.04 -67.92
CA GLY A 39 27.70 21.77 -66.89
C GLY A 39 27.73 20.99 -65.59
N ILE A 40 28.13 21.63 -64.49
CA ILE A 40 28.13 21.02 -63.16
C ILE A 40 26.68 20.86 -62.71
N VAL A 41 26.12 19.66 -62.83
CA VAL A 41 24.85 19.31 -62.18
C VAL A 41 25.18 18.94 -60.74
N ARG A 42 25.00 19.89 -59.81
CA ARG A 42 24.97 19.60 -58.37
C ARG A 42 23.69 18.83 -58.08
N GLU A 43 23.81 17.55 -57.75
CA GLU A 43 22.72 16.80 -57.12
C GLU A 43 22.30 17.53 -55.82
N LYS A 44 21.12 18.15 -55.86
CA LYS A 44 20.45 18.68 -54.67
C LYS A 44 19.96 17.50 -53.85
N ILE A 45 20.81 17.01 -52.95
CA ILE A 45 20.35 16.25 -51.78
C ILE A 45 19.35 17.18 -51.07
N THR A 46 18.09 16.80 -51.12
CA THR A 46 17.01 17.64 -50.58
C THR A 46 17.14 17.64 -49.07
N ASN A 47 17.23 18.82 -48.45
CA ASN A 47 17.38 19.00 -46.99
C ASN A 47 16.36 18.20 -46.16
N ASP A 48 15.26 17.77 -46.76
CA ASP A 48 14.21 16.95 -46.13
C ASP A 48 14.65 15.50 -45.84
N GLN A 49 15.51 14.89 -46.65
CA GLN A 49 16.01 13.53 -46.37
C GLN A 49 17.04 13.51 -45.23
N LEU A 50 17.87 14.54 -45.13
CA LEU A 50 18.76 14.76 -43.97
C LEU A 50 17.95 15.07 -42.70
N ARG A 51 16.84 15.82 -42.83
CA ARG A 51 15.90 16.06 -41.72
C ARG A 51 15.23 14.78 -41.22
N ILE A 52 14.73 13.92 -42.11
CA ILE A 52 14.08 12.66 -41.72
C ILE A 52 15.08 11.68 -41.06
N THR A 53 16.34 11.69 -41.51
CA THR A 53 17.39 10.84 -40.94
C THR A 53 17.86 11.35 -39.57
N ASN A 54 17.97 12.68 -39.40
CA ASN A 54 18.29 13.31 -38.12
C ASN A 54 17.12 13.24 -37.12
N LEU A 55 15.87 13.37 -37.58
CA LEU A 55 14.66 13.14 -36.76
C LEU A 55 14.55 11.68 -36.31
N ARG A 56 15.03 10.72 -37.11
CA ARG A 56 15.09 9.30 -36.71
C ARG A 56 16.24 9.00 -35.74
N GLN A 57 17.32 9.78 -35.75
CA GLN A 57 18.43 9.64 -34.80
C GLN A 57 18.22 10.38 -33.47
N GLU A 58 17.33 11.38 -33.41
CA GLU A 58 16.98 12.08 -32.15
C GLU A 58 15.89 11.40 -31.32
N VAL A 59 15.19 10.38 -31.83
CA VAL A 59 14.39 9.49 -30.99
C VAL A 59 15.30 8.40 -30.41
N LYS A 60 16.26 8.81 -29.57
CA LYS A 60 16.67 7.94 -28.46
C LYS A 60 15.39 7.69 -27.67
N ARG A 61 14.74 6.55 -27.90
CA ARG A 61 13.76 6.03 -26.95
C ARG A 61 14.55 5.82 -25.68
N ASP A 62 14.48 6.78 -24.76
CA ASP A 62 14.78 6.50 -23.37
C ASP A 62 13.93 5.27 -23.04
N GLU A 63 14.57 4.11 -22.88
CA GLU A 63 13.87 2.90 -22.48
C GLU A 63 13.25 3.20 -21.11
N VAL A 64 11.96 3.54 -21.12
CA VAL A 64 11.22 3.87 -19.92
C VAL A 64 11.20 2.61 -19.08
N LYS A 65 11.99 2.61 -18.01
CA LYS A 65 12.08 1.49 -17.09
C LYS A 65 10.70 1.23 -16.47
N LEU A 66 10.15 0.05 -16.69
CA LEU A 66 8.89 -0.42 -16.11
C LEU A 66 9.18 -1.45 -15.02
N GLU A 67 8.53 -1.31 -13.87
CA GLU A 67 8.59 -2.29 -12.79
C GLU A 67 7.19 -2.60 -12.26
N MET A 68 7.05 -3.80 -11.70
CA MET A 68 5.87 -4.17 -10.94
C MET A 68 5.85 -3.40 -9.62
N VAL A 69 4.73 -2.76 -9.32
CA VAL A 69 4.48 -2.12 -8.03
C VAL A 69 3.33 -2.82 -7.32
N ALA A 70 3.48 -2.96 -6.01
CA ALA A 70 2.42 -3.41 -5.12
C ALA A 70 2.46 -2.60 -3.82
N GLY A 71 1.30 -2.27 -3.29
CA GLY A 71 1.21 -1.53 -2.03
C GLY A 71 -0.20 -1.09 -1.69
N VAL A 72 -0.34 -0.46 -0.54
CA VAL A 72 -1.62 0.08 -0.07
C VAL A 72 -1.79 1.51 -0.55
N LEU A 73 -2.95 1.81 -1.08
CA LEU A 73 -3.29 3.12 -1.61
C LEU A 73 -3.64 4.10 -0.49
N GLU A 74 -2.94 5.23 -0.46
CA GLU A 74 -3.38 6.46 0.21
C GLU A 74 -3.87 7.44 -0.85
N ILE A 75 -4.95 8.18 -0.56
CA ILE A 75 -5.48 9.23 -1.44
C ILE A 75 -5.44 10.53 -0.65
N LEU A 76 -4.81 11.55 -1.21
CA LEU A 76 -4.72 12.89 -0.62
C LEU A 76 -5.98 13.71 -0.94
N ALA A 77 -6.12 14.87 -0.29
CA ALA A 77 -7.30 15.74 -0.44
C ALA A 77 -7.51 16.26 -1.87
N ASP A 78 -6.45 16.39 -2.66
CA ASP A 78 -6.49 16.77 -4.08
C ASP A 78 -6.91 15.62 -5.01
N GLY A 79 -7.11 14.42 -4.46
CA GLY A 79 -7.49 13.21 -5.18
C GLY A 79 -6.31 12.49 -5.84
N GLN A 80 -5.08 12.98 -5.69
CA GLN A 80 -3.89 12.23 -6.09
C GLN A 80 -3.68 11.06 -5.13
N GLY A 81 -3.32 9.90 -5.66
CA GLY A 81 -3.05 8.72 -4.84
C GLY A 81 -1.57 8.33 -4.83
N TYR A 82 -1.19 7.62 -3.78
CA TYR A 82 0.14 7.05 -3.58
C TYR A 82 -0.01 5.58 -3.20
N VAL A 83 0.53 4.69 -4.03
CA VAL A 83 0.67 3.26 -3.72
C VAL A 83 1.91 3.11 -2.86
N ARG A 84 1.71 2.81 -1.58
CA ARG A 84 2.77 2.72 -0.56
C ARG A 84 3.14 1.26 -0.31
N PRO A 85 4.37 0.82 -0.65
CA PRO A 85 4.76 -0.58 -0.44
C PRO A 85 4.78 -1.01 1.03
N LYS A 86 4.99 -0.07 1.96
CA LYS A 86 5.08 -0.32 3.41
C LYS A 86 4.12 0.54 4.23
N PHE A 87 2.93 0.84 3.70
CA PHE A 87 1.86 1.64 4.34
C PHE A 87 2.19 3.10 4.65
N LEU A 88 3.46 3.46 4.83
CA LEU A 88 3.94 4.79 5.16
C LEU A 88 4.76 5.39 4.01
N PRO A 89 4.88 6.74 3.96
CA PRO A 89 5.64 7.42 2.92
C PRO A 89 7.07 6.91 2.76
N SER A 90 7.45 6.65 1.52
CA SER A 90 8.79 6.17 1.19
C SER A 90 9.24 6.67 -0.19
N ASN A 91 10.55 6.60 -0.44
CA ASN A 91 11.12 6.90 -1.76
C ASN A 91 10.75 5.85 -2.84
N ARG A 92 10.06 4.76 -2.45
CA ARG A 92 9.58 3.71 -3.36
C ARG A 92 8.09 3.83 -3.65
N ASP A 93 7.46 4.92 -3.24
CA ASP A 93 6.05 5.15 -3.50
C ASP A 93 5.81 5.38 -5.00
N ALA A 94 4.68 4.87 -5.50
CA ALA A 94 4.23 5.13 -6.85
C ALA A 94 2.98 6.02 -6.84
N VAL A 95 3.04 7.09 -7.59
CA VAL A 95 1.95 8.04 -7.77
C VAL A 95 0.93 7.49 -8.76
N ILE A 96 -0.34 7.58 -8.39
CA ILE A 96 -1.47 7.30 -9.27
C ILE A 96 -2.26 8.59 -9.50
N ALA A 97 -2.58 8.87 -10.76
CA ALA A 97 -3.32 10.06 -11.12
C ALA A 97 -4.76 9.98 -10.62
N SER A 98 -5.35 11.12 -10.24
CA SER A 98 -6.73 11.21 -9.77
C SER A 98 -7.75 10.64 -10.78
N MET A 99 -7.48 10.80 -12.08
CA MET A 99 -8.29 10.17 -13.14
C MET A 99 -8.24 8.64 -13.10
N GLN A 100 -7.09 8.03 -12.80
CA GLN A 100 -6.97 6.58 -12.65
C GLN A 100 -7.67 6.10 -11.38
N VAL A 101 -7.50 6.82 -10.26
CA VAL A 101 -8.21 6.55 -9.00
C VAL A 101 -9.72 6.48 -9.24
N ARG A 102 -10.27 7.49 -9.93
CA ARG A 102 -11.70 7.55 -10.28
C ARG A 102 -12.10 6.46 -11.26
N ARG A 103 -11.32 6.26 -12.33
CA ARG A 103 -11.59 5.25 -13.37
C ARG A 103 -11.76 3.87 -12.75
N TYR A 104 -10.83 3.47 -11.87
CA TYR A 104 -10.81 2.14 -11.26
C TYR A 104 -11.61 2.03 -9.95
N GLY A 105 -12.34 3.08 -9.55
CA GLY A 105 -13.12 3.09 -8.31
C GLY A 105 -12.28 2.80 -7.06
N LEU A 106 -11.03 3.27 -7.04
CA LEU A 106 -10.12 2.98 -5.93
C LEU A 106 -10.52 3.77 -4.68
N ARG A 107 -10.34 3.15 -3.52
CA ARG A 107 -10.59 3.74 -2.20
C ARG A 107 -9.33 3.65 -1.34
N PRO A 108 -9.15 4.55 -0.36
CA PRO A 108 -8.04 4.44 0.58
C PRO A 108 -7.98 3.04 1.21
N GLY A 109 -6.79 2.50 1.44
CA GLY A 109 -6.59 1.16 1.98
C GLY A 109 -6.63 0.02 0.96
N ASP A 110 -6.98 0.29 -0.31
CA ASP A 110 -6.92 -0.73 -1.36
C ASP A 110 -5.47 -1.20 -1.57
N HIS A 111 -5.26 -2.51 -1.61
CA HIS A 111 -3.99 -3.07 -2.04
C HIS A 111 -3.96 -3.14 -3.57
N VAL A 112 -3.18 -2.26 -4.18
CA VAL A 112 -3.07 -2.12 -5.62
C VAL A 112 -1.84 -2.88 -6.09
N THR A 113 -1.97 -3.65 -7.18
CA THR A 113 -0.84 -4.27 -7.87
C THR A 113 -0.91 -3.93 -9.35
N GLY A 114 0.23 -3.60 -9.95
CA GLY A 114 0.28 -3.21 -11.36
C GLY A 114 1.68 -2.84 -11.81
N VAL A 115 1.77 -2.05 -12.88
CA VAL A 115 3.03 -1.63 -13.50
C VAL A 115 3.21 -0.12 -13.32
N ALA A 116 4.39 0.28 -12.86
CA ALA A 116 4.81 1.68 -12.76
C ALA A 116 6.03 1.96 -13.63
N LYS A 117 6.11 3.17 -14.16
CA LYS A 117 7.28 3.70 -14.87
C LYS A 117 8.20 4.44 -13.90
N ALA A 118 9.50 4.36 -14.13
CA ALA A 118 10.47 5.15 -13.40
C ALA A 118 10.22 6.66 -13.58
N PRO A 119 10.53 7.48 -12.56
CA PRO A 119 10.43 8.92 -12.66
C PRO A 119 11.33 9.48 -13.79
N ARG A 120 10.83 10.47 -14.52
CA ARG A 120 11.66 11.35 -15.37
C ARG A 120 12.50 12.28 -14.51
N GLU A 121 13.47 12.99 -15.09
CA GLU A 121 14.33 13.94 -14.36
C GLU A 121 13.54 15.00 -13.54
N SER A 122 12.34 15.36 -14.00
CA SER A 122 11.45 16.31 -13.33
C SER A 122 10.52 15.67 -12.27
N GLU A 123 10.50 14.34 -12.16
CA GLU A 123 9.56 13.59 -11.31
C GLU A 123 10.29 12.98 -10.11
N LYS A 124 9.67 13.01 -8.93
CA LYS A 124 10.27 12.42 -7.71
C LYS A 124 9.92 10.95 -7.51
N TYR A 125 8.74 10.55 -7.97
CA TYR A 125 8.14 9.25 -7.68
C TYR A 125 7.87 8.46 -8.95
N TRP A 126 7.76 7.14 -8.81
CA TRP A 126 7.30 6.27 -9.88
C TRP A 126 5.87 6.62 -10.27
N GLY A 127 5.51 6.47 -11.54
CA GLY A 127 4.15 6.73 -12.03
C GLY A 127 3.42 5.44 -12.39
N VAL A 128 2.27 5.16 -11.77
CA VAL A 128 1.46 3.98 -12.12
C VAL A 128 0.92 4.12 -13.55
N VAL A 129 1.28 3.18 -14.42
CA VAL A 129 0.83 3.14 -15.82
C VAL A 129 -0.43 2.30 -15.95
N ARG A 130 -0.44 1.13 -15.28
CA ARG A 130 -1.51 0.15 -15.37
C ARG A 130 -1.74 -0.49 -14.01
N ILE A 131 -3.00 -0.75 -13.69
CA ILE A 131 -3.40 -1.54 -12.53
C ILE A 131 -3.81 -2.92 -13.05
N ASP A 132 -3.29 -3.96 -12.43
CA ASP A 132 -3.60 -5.34 -12.77
C ASP A 132 -4.62 -5.91 -11.76
N LYS A 133 -4.45 -5.63 -10.45
CA LYS A 133 -5.30 -6.17 -9.38
C LYS A 133 -5.59 -5.16 -8.29
N ILE A 134 -6.75 -5.32 -7.65
CA ILE A 134 -7.19 -4.55 -6.48
C ILE A 134 -7.60 -5.54 -5.39
N ASN A 135 -6.96 -5.48 -4.23
CA ASN A 135 -7.18 -6.39 -3.10
C ASN A 135 -7.09 -7.89 -3.49
N ASN A 136 -6.16 -8.21 -4.39
CA ASN A 136 -5.96 -9.55 -4.99
C ASN A 136 -7.10 -10.05 -5.89
N LEU A 137 -8.07 -9.19 -6.21
CA LEU A 137 -9.12 -9.46 -7.19
C LEU A 137 -8.75 -8.85 -8.55
N GLU A 138 -9.25 -9.48 -9.60
CA GLU A 138 -9.29 -8.88 -10.93
C GLU A 138 -10.16 -7.62 -10.93
N LEU A 139 -9.85 -6.67 -11.81
CA LEU A 139 -10.48 -5.35 -11.83
C LEU A 139 -12.01 -5.40 -11.87
N SER A 140 -12.60 -6.33 -12.63
CA SER A 140 -14.05 -6.50 -12.73
C SER A 140 -14.72 -6.83 -11.40
N GLY A 141 -14.08 -7.67 -10.57
CA GLY A 141 -14.59 -8.05 -9.24
C GLY A 141 -14.46 -6.93 -8.21
N ALA A 142 -13.53 -5.99 -8.41
CA ALA A 142 -13.30 -4.91 -7.47
C ALA A 142 -14.39 -3.83 -7.49
N TYR A 143 -15.05 -3.58 -8.64
CA TYR A 143 -16.07 -2.53 -8.77
C TYR A 143 -17.34 -2.79 -7.97
N ASN A 144 -17.76 -4.05 -7.86
CA ASN A 144 -19.05 -4.41 -7.26
C ASN A 144 -18.96 -4.69 -5.75
N ARG A 145 -17.81 -4.46 -5.14
CA ARG A 145 -17.64 -4.72 -3.70
C ARG A 145 -18.40 -3.67 -2.88
N PRO A 146 -19.08 -4.05 -1.78
CA PRO A 146 -19.84 -3.12 -0.96
C PRO A 146 -18.94 -2.05 -0.32
N ASP A 147 -19.54 -0.98 0.19
CA ASP A 147 -18.87 -0.03 1.08
C ASP A 147 -19.05 -0.49 2.53
N PHE A 148 -17.96 -0.52 3.29
CA PHE A 148 -17.97 -0.89 4.70
C PHE A 148 -19.02 -0.15 5.53
N LYS A 149 -19.32 1.11 5.19
CA LYS A 149 -20.31 1.92 5.91
C LYS A 149 -21.76 1.43 5.70
N ASP A 150 -22.03 0.77 4.57
CA ASP A 150 -23.34 0.30 4.16
C ASP A 150 -23.60 -1.15 4.63
N LEU A 151 -22.57 -1.82 5.16
CA LEU A 151 -22.67 -3.15 5.73
C LEU A 151 -23.40 -3.12 7.09
N VAL A 152 -24.30 -4.07 7.30
CA VAL A 152 -25.13 -4.16 8.51
C VAL A 152 -24.29 -4.68 9.69
N PRO A 153 -24.08 -3.86 10.75
CA PRO A 153 -23.37 -4.29 11.94
C PRO A 153 -24.28 -5.13 12.84
N ILE A 154 -23.78 -6.27 13.32
CA ILE A 154 -24.43 -7.11 14.33
C ILE A 154 -23.48 -7.39 15.50
N TYR A 155 -24.02 -7.96 16.58
CA TYR A 155 -23.21 -8.44 17.68
C TYR A 155 -22.36 -9.66 17.24
N PRO A 156 -21.17 -9.86 17.84
CA PRO A 156 -20.41 -11.08 17.64
C PRO A 156 -21.19 -12.32 18.09
N GLU A 157 -21.40 -13.27 17.17
CA GLU A 157 -22.15 -14.52 17.46
C GLU A 157 -21.21 -15.70 17.75
N LYS A 158 -19.97 -15.62 17.28
CA LYS A 158 -18.98 -16.70 17.40
C LYS A 158 -17.77 -16.23 18.20
N GLN A 159 -17.43 -16.98 19.26
CA GLN A 159 -16.20 -16.78 20.03
C GLN A 159 -14.97 -17.18 19.21
N ILE A 160 -13.92 -16.37 19.34
CA ILE A 160 -12.54 -16.65 18.96
C ILE A 160 -11.87 -17.31 20.18
N LYS A 161 -11.74 -18.64 20.16
CA LYS A 161 -10.99 -19.39 21.17
C LYS A 161 -9.49 -19.07 21.09
N LEU A 162 -8.91 -18.59 22.19
CA LEU A 162 -7.52 -18.18 22.26
C LEU A 162 -6.61 -19.23 22.88
N GLU A 163 -7.14 -20.20 23.62
CA GLU A 163 -6.34 -21.33 24.13
C GLU A 163 -5.67 -22.10 22.97
N PHE A 164 -4.34 -22.25 23.01
CA PHE A 164 -3.58 -22.96 21.96
C PHE A 164 -2.44 -23.84 22.53
N GLU A 165 -1.89 -23.50 23.69
CA GLU A 165 -0.83 -24.24 24.36
C GLU A 165 -1.11 -24.31 25.87
N GLN A 166 -0.80 -25.45 26.50
CA GLN A 166 -1.09 -25.66 27.93
C GLN A 166 -0.40 -24.65 28.85
N GLY A 167 0.79 -24.15 28.48
CA GLY A 167 1.57 -23.20 29.27
C GLY A 167 1.03 -21.76 29.25
N THR A 168 0.20 -21.40 28.27
CA THR A 168 -0.32 -20.03 28.12
C THR A 168 -1.63 -19.88 28.89
N ILE A 169 -1.53 -19.67 30.20
CA ILE A 169 -2.69 -19.58 31.10
C ILE A 169 -3.54 -18.32 30.81
N SER A 170 -2.92 -17.23 30.38
CA SER A 170 -3.57 -15.94 30.13
C SER A 170 -4.71 -16.03 29.10
N THR A 171 -4.51 -16.73 27.98
CA THR A 171 -5.53 -16.89 26.93
C THR A 171 -6.70 -17.75 27.41
N ARG A 172 -6.44 -18.74 28.26
CA ARG A 172 -7.48 -19.58 28.90
C ARG A 172 -8.35 -18.75 29.86
N ILE A 173 -7.72 -17.88 30.65
CA ILE A 173 -8.45 -16.95 31.52
C ILE A 173 -9.32 -16.01 30.68
N ILE A 174 -8.79 -15.46 29.58
CA ILE A 174 -9.59 -14.62 28.67
C ILE A 174 -10.77 -15.41 28.11
N ASP A 175 -10.57 -16.63 27.63
CA ASP A 175 -11.64 -17.46 27.07
C ASP A 175 -12.78 -17.76 28.03
N LEU A 176 -12.50 -17.80 29.34
CA LEU A 176 -13.46 -18.06 30.41
C LEU A 176 -14.17 -16.79 30.90
N PHE A 177 -13.43 -15.72 31.17
CA PHE A 177 -13.95 -14.53 31.86
C PHE A 177 -14.27 -13.36 30.93
N CYS A 178 -13.53 -13.23 29.82
CA CYS A 178 -13.61 -12.10 28.91
C CYS A 178 -13.61 -12.58 27.44
N PRO A 179 -14.57 -13.45 27.03
CA PRO A 179 -14.54 -14.08 25.72
C PRO A 179 -14.53 -13.04 24.58
N ILE A 180 -13.65 -13.26 23.60
CA ILE A 180 -13.51 -12.38 22.44
C ILE A 180 -14.25 -13.00 21.26
N GLY A 181 -15.14 -12.25 20.60
CA GLY A 181 -15.85 -12.70 19.40
C GLY A 181 -15.31 -12.13 18.09
N PHE A 182 -15.73 -12.70 16.96
CA PHE A 182 -15.53 -12.11 15.64
C PHE A 182 -16.29 -10.79 15.53
N GLY A 183 -15.57 -9.68 15.31
CA GLY A 183 -16.14 -8.33 15.33
C GLY A 183 -16.07 -7.62 16.69
N GLN A 184 -15.41 -8.24 17.68
CA GLN A 184 -15.34 -7.67 19.03
C GLN A 184 -14.53 -6.38 19.06
N ARG A 185 -15.02 -5.44 19.88
CA ARG A 185 -14.29 -4.24 20.28
C ARG A 185 -13.80 -4.44 21.71
N GLY A 186 -12.53 -4.77 21.88
CA GLY A 186 -11.94 -5.12 23.17
C GLY A 186 -10.85 -4.14 23.59
N MET A 187 -10.76 -3.88 24.89
CA MET A 187 -9.76 -2.98 25.45
C MET A 187 -9.04 -3.63 26.62
N ILE A 188 -7.71 -3.65 26.56
CA ILE A 188 -6.84 -4.05 27.67
C ILE A 188 -6.44 -2.78 28.40
N VAL A 189 -6.99 -2.60 29.60
CA VAL A 189 -6.68 -1.45 30.46
C VAL A 189 -5.55 -1.86 31.40
N SER A 190 -4.43 -1.16 31.36
CA SER A 190 -3.27 -1.54 32.17
C SER A 190 -2.35 -0.36 32.47
N PRO A 191 -1.73 -0.31 33.66
CA PRO A 191 -0.65 0.61 33.94
C PRO A 191 0.64 0.23 33.20
N PRO A 192 1.63 1.13 33.12
CA PRO A 192 2.94 0.81 32.56
C PRO A 192 3.57 -0.43 33.22
N LYS A 193 4.31 -1.23 32.43
CA LYS A 193 5.04 -2.44 32.88
C LYS A 193 4.19 -3.58 33.46
N ALA A 194 2.87 -3.56 33.28
CA ALA A 194 1.96 -4.62 33.76
C ALA A 194 1.89 -5.88 32.86
N GLY A 195 2.80 -6.06 31.90
CA GLY A 195 2.78 -7.22 30.98
C GLY A 195 1.81 -7.10 29.79
N LYS A 196 1.28 -5.89 29.53
CA LYS A 196 0.38 -5.55 28.43
C LYS A 196 0.83 -6.10 27.06
N THR A 197 2.10 -5.92 26.72
CA THR A 197 2.67 -6.36 25.43
C THR A 197 2.72 -7.88 25.33
N THR A 198 3.07 -8.57 26.43
CA THR A 198 3.06 -10.04 26.50
C THR A 198 1.64 -10.58 26.25
N LEU A 199 0.65 -10.02 26.96
CA LEU A 199 -0.74 -10.42 26.80
C LEU A 199 -1.24 -10.20 25.36
N LEU A 200 -0.90 -9.06 24.76
CA LEU A 200 -1.29 -8.75 23.38
C LEU A 200 -0.67 -9.72 22.36
N LYS A 201 0.59 -10.12 22.57
CA LYS A 201 1.26 -11.16 21.77
C LYS A 201 0.60 -12.53 21.94
N GLU A 202 0.28 -12.92 23.16
CA GLU A 202 -0.37 -14.20 23.44
C GLU A 202 -1.76 -14.29 22.78
N ILE A 203 -2.54 -13.20 22.82
CA ILE A 203 -3.81 -13.09 22.08
C ILE A 203 -3.58 -13.27 20.58
N ALA A 204 -2.62 -12.55 20.00
CA ALA A 204 -2.31 -12.66 18.58
C ALA A 204 -1.84 -14.07 18.18
N ALA A 205 -1.05 -14.73 19.02
CA ALA A 205 -0.61 -16.11 18.82
C ALA A 205 -1.77 -17.11 18.87
N GLY A 206 -2.68 -16.97 19.84
CA GLY A 206 -3.88 -17.80 19.92
C GLY A 206 -4.76 -17.66 18.68
N VAL A 207 -4.95 -16.42 18.18
CA VAL A 207 -5.66 -16.18 16.92
C VAL A 207 -4.95 -16.85 15.74
N ALA A 208 -3.63 -16.65 15.61
CA ALA A 208 -2.85 -17.20 14.50
C ALA A 208 -2.81 -18.74 14.50
N ALA A 209 -2.77 -19.35 15.68
CA ALA A 209 -2.76 -20.81 15.84
C ALA A 209 -4.12 -21.42 15.50
N ASN A 210 -5.21 -20.84 16.03
CA ASN A 210 -6.54 -21.43 15.94
C ASN A 210 -7.31 -21.01 14.69
N TYR A 211 -6.96 -19.87 14.09
CA TYR A 211 -7.67 -19.27 12.96
C TYR A 211 -6.70 -18.76 11.87
N PRO A 212 -6.00 -19.66 11.16
CA PRO A 212 -4.98 -19.27 10.17
C PRO A 212 -5.52 -18.46 8.98
N ASN A 213 -6.84 -18.48 8.75
CA ASN A 213 -7.50 -17.72 7.69
C ASN A 213 -7.86 -16.28 8.11
N VAL A 214 -7.77 -15.95 9.41
CA VAL A 214 -8.01 -14.59 9.90
C VAL A 214 -6.84 -13.71 9.49
N HIS A 215 -7.15 -12.54 8.93
CA HIS A 215 -6.13 -11.58 8.53
C HIS A 215 -5.67 -10.80 9.77
N LEU A 216 -4.53 -11.21 10.33
CA LEU A 216 -3.95 -10.57 11.50
C LEU A 216 -3.21 -9.28 11.11
N MET A 217 -3.48 -8.21 11.83
CA MET A 217 -2.81 -6.93 11.69
C MET A 217 -2.31 -6.43 13.05
N ALA A 218 -1.14 -5.82 13.09
CA ALA A 218 -0.65 -5.09 14.25
C ALA A 218 -0.50 -3.61 13.90
N VAL A 219 -1.11 -2.74 14.72
CA VAL A 219 -1.05 -1.29 14.56
C VAL A 219 -0.38 -0.71 15.79
N LEU A 220 0.82 -0.16 15.62
CA LEU A 220 1.67 0.30 16.71
C LEU A 220 1.91 1.81 16.55
N VAL A 221 1.40 2.61 17.48
CA VAL A 221 1.41 4.07 17.39
C VAL A 221 2.09 4.65 18.60
N GLY A 222 3.18 5.38 18.35
CA GLY A 222 3.94 6.06 19.38
C GLY A 222 4.69 5.11 20.32
N GLU A 223 5.03 3.91 19.85
CA GLU A 223 5.84 2.94 20.60
C GLU A 223 7.33 3.04 20.26
N ARG A 224 8.17 2.42 21.09
CA ARG A 224 9.62 2.43 20.90
C ARG A 224 10.03 1.54 19.72
N PRO A 225 11.07 1.92 18.93
CA PRO A 225 11.50 1.15 17.76
C PRO A 225 11.85 -0.32 18.05
N GLU A 226 12.45 -0.60 19.19
CA GLU A 226 12.79 -1.96 19.63
C GLU A 226 11.54 -2.80 19.92
N GLU A 227 10.51 -2.21 20.52
CA GLU A 227 9.23 -2.88 20.79
C GLU A 227 8.45 -3.14 19.49
N VAL A 228 8.52 -2.19 18.54
CA VAL A 228 7.96 -2.36 17.19
C VAL A 228 8.66 -3.50 16.44
N THR A 229 9.98 -3.55 16.48
CA THR A 229 10.77 -4.60 15.81
C THR A 229 10.46 -5.99 16.37
N ASP A 230 10.33 -6.09 17.68
CA ASP A 230 9.98 -7.32 18.38
C ASP A 230 8.57 -7.80 17.99
N MET A 231 7.58 -6.91 17.93
CA MET A 231 6.24 -7.25 17.45
C MET A 231 6.22 -7.63 15.96
N GLN A 232 7.01 -6.95 15.11
CA GLN A 232 7.13 -7.26 13.68
C GLN A 232 7.68 -8.66 13.42
N ARG A 233 8.62 -9.13 14.25
CA ARG A 233 9.18 -10.49 14.13
C ARG A 233 8.21 -11.57 14.62
N PHE A 234 7.31 -11.20 15.53
CA PHE A 234 6.37 -12.12 16.15
C PHE A 234 5.08 -12.30 15.32
N ILE A 235 4.50 -11.20 14.85
CA ILE A 235 3.22 -11.21 14.14
C ILE A 235 3.40 -11.73 12.71
N LYS A 236 2.75 -12.86 12.39
CA LYS A 236 2.65 -13.39 11.03
C LYS A 236 1.49 -12.71 10.29
N GLY A 237 1.64 -11.43 9.99
CA GLY A 237 0.58 -10.60 9.40
C GLY A 237 1.08 -9.23 8.93
N GLU A 238 0.15 -8.32 8.67
CA GLU A 238 0.49 -6.94 8.29
C GLU A 238 0.82 -6.12 9.55
N VAL A 239 2.00 -5.52 9.61
CA VAL A 239 2.39 -4.63 10.73
C VAL A 239 2.57 -3.21 10.23
N ILE A 240 1.76 -2.31 10.78
CA ILE A 240 1.79 -0.88 10.49
C ILE A 240 2.22 -0.17 11.77
N ALA A 241 3.36 0.51 11.73
CA ALA A 241 3.93 1.12 12.91
C ALA A 241 4.45 2.53 12.64
N SER A 242 4.20 3.43 13.58
CA SER A 242 4.88 4.72 13.68
C SER A 242 5.43 4.88 15.09
N HIS A 243 6.72 5.19 15.17
CA HIS A 243 7.47 5.31 16.41
C HIS A 243 7.13 6.59 17.17
N PHE A 244 7.48 6.63 18.47
CA PHE A 244 7.21 7.78 19.33
C PHE A 244 7.99 9.06 18.99
N ASP A 245 9.14 8.93 18.33
CA ASP A 245 10.01 10.02 17.91
C ASP A 245 9.60 10.64 16.56
N GLN A 246 8.63 10.02 15.87
CA GLN A 246 8.04 10.57 14.65
C GLN A 246 6.98 11.61 14.95
N ARG A 247 6.69 12.44 13.94
CA ARG A 247 5.70 13.52 14.03
C ARG A 247 4.30 12.97 14.35
N PRO A 248 3.47 13.72 15.12
CA PRO A 248 2.09 13.32 15.39
C PRO A 248 1.27 13.01 14.14
N GLU A 249 1.49 13.75 13.04
CA GLU A 249 0.81 13.49 11.76
C GLU A 249 1.18 12.15 11.12
N GLU A 250 2.40 11.65 11.35
CA GLU A 250 2.82 10.33 10.87
C GLU A 250 2.17 9.22 11.71
N GLN A 251 2.07 9.45 13.02
CA GLN A 251 1.41 8.55 13.96
C GLN A 251 -0.09 8.38 13.65
N THR A 252 -0.80 9.48 13.38
CA THR A 252 -2.22 9.42 13.01
C THR A 252 -2.40 8.79 11.63
N ARG A 253 -1.55 9.12 10.64
CA ARG A 253 -1.58 8.50 9.30
C ARG A 253 -1.44 6.98 9.36
N ALA A 254 -0.54 6.46 10.21
CA ALA A 254 -0.35 5.02 10.37
C ALA A 254 -1.67 4.32 10.78
N ALA A 255 -2.41 4.88 11.72
CA ALA A 255 -3.70 4.36 12.15
C ALA A 255 -4.77 4.48 11.05
N GLU A 256 -4.80 5.59 10.32
CA GLU A 256 -5.76 5.85 9.25
C GLU A 256 -5.59 4.88 8.07
N VAL A 257 -4.36 4.69 7.61
CA VAL A 257 -4.07 3.73 6.53
C VAL A 257 -4.42 2.31 6.98
N ALA A 258 -4.06 1.94 8.22
CA ALA A 258 -4.35 0.60 8.75
C ALA A 258 -5.85 0.32 8.84
N ILE A 259 -6.65 1.27 9.33
CA ILE A 259 -8.09 1.05 9.47
C ILE A 259 -8.80 1.01 8.12
N GLU A 260 -8.39 1.84 7.15
CA GLU A 260 -8.94 1.76 5.80
C GLU A 260 -8.58 0.44 5.14
N ARG A 261 -7.34 -0.04 5.29
CA ARG A 261 -6.92 -1.37 4.81
C ARG A 261 -7.79 -2.48 5.39
N ALA A 262 -8.03 -2.46 6.70
CA ALA A 262 -8.88 -3.43 7.37
C ALA A 262 -10.31 -3.41 6.83
N LYS A 263 -10.91 -2.24 6.64
CA LYS A 263 -12.25 -2.10 6.04
C LYS A 263 -12.32 -2.69 4.65
N ARG A 264 -11.33 -2.42 3.78
CA ARG A 264 -11.27 -3.00 2.43
C ARG A 264 -11.24 -4.53 2.45
N LEU A 265 -10.58 -5.14 3.44
CA LEU A 265 -10.58 -6.59 3.60
C LEU A 265 -11.93 -7.14 4.07
N VAL A 266 -12.60 -6.44 5.00
CA VAL A 266 -13.93 -6.85 5.49
C VAL A 266 -15.02 -6.71 4.41
N GLU A 267 -14.92 -5.70 3.55
CA GLU A 267 -15.78 -5.57 2.36
C GLU A 267 -15.69 -6.78 1.42
N LEU A 268 -14.58 -7.53 1.47
CA LEU A 268 -14.38 -8.77 0.73
C LEU A 268 -14.77 -10.02 1.53
N GLY A 269 -15.49 -9.85 2.64
CA GLY A 269 -15.96 -10.94 3.48
C GLY A 269 -14.89 -11.54 4.41
N LYS A 270 -13.71 -10.92 4.55
CA LYS A 270 -12.66 -11.43 5.44
C LYS A 270 -12.90 -11.07 6.90
N ASP A 271 -12.49 -11.98 7.77
CA ASP A 271 -12.32 -11.69 9.20
C ASP A 271 -10.93 -11.09 9.42
N VAL A 272 -10.89 -9.87 9.95
CA VAL A 272 -9.68 -9.09 10.23
C VAL A 272 -9.56 -8.93 11.73
N PHE A 273 -8.38 -9.23 12.28
CA PHE A 273 -8.08 -9.08 13.70
C PHE A 273 -6.93 -8.09 13.87
N ILE A 274 -7.22 -6.95 14.50
CA ILE A 274 -6.22 -5.91 14.79
C ILE A 274 -5.82 -6.01 16.26
N VAL A 275 -4.52 -6.21 16.52
CA VAL A 275 -3.91 -5.85 17.80
C VAL A 275 -3.37 -4.43 17.72
N PHE A 276 -3.80 -3.58 18.65
CA PHE A 276 -3.54 -2.15 18.57
C PHE A 276 -2.92 -1.60 19.86
N ASP A 277 -1.80 -0.91 19.69
CA ASP A 277 -1.02 -0.37 20.80
C ASP A 277 -0.57 1.08 20.51
N SER A 278 -1.17 2.11 21.10
CA SER A 278 -2.32 2.11 22.03
C SER A 278 -3.33 3.21 21.68
N ILE A 279 -4.56 3.06 22.17
CA ILE A 279 -5.61 4.08 21.99
C ILE A 279 -5.26 5.38 22.69
N THR A 280 -4.59 5.29 23.85
CA THR A 280 -4.14 6.45 24.62
C THR A 280 -3.12 7.26 23.82
N ARG A 281 -2.12 6.62 23.22
CA ARG A 281 -1.11 7.31 22.40
C ARG A 281 -1.69 7.88 21.12
N LEU A 282 -2.58 7.15 20.45
CA LEU A 282 -3.26 7.67 19.25
C LEU A 282 -4.12 8.90 19.55
N ALA A 283 -4.87 8.90 20.66
CA ALA A 283 -5.62 10.08 21.09
C ALA A 283 -4.69 11.29 21.32
N ARG A 284 -3.54 11.08 21.98
CA ARG A 284 -2.54 12.14 22.16
C ARG A 284 -1.98 12.64 20.83
N ALA A 285 -1.69 11.74 19.89
CA ALA A 285 -1.21 12.11 18.56
C ALA A 285 -2.23 13.00 17.83
N TYR A 286 -3.52 12.64 17.85
CA TYR A 286 -4.58 13.50 17.29
C TYR A 286 -4.69 14.85 18.00
N ASN A 287 -4.52 14.88 19.33
CA ASN A 287 -4.55 16.13 20.10
C ASN A 287 -3.41 17.08 19.75
N LEU A 288 -2.28 16.56 19.27
CA LEU A 288 -1.13 17.35 18.83
C LEU A 288 -1.18 17.70 17.33
N ALA A 289 -1.80 16.85 16.50
CA ALA A 289 -1.85 17.01 15.05
C ALA A 289 -3.00 17.91 14.56
N ILE A 290 -4.10 18.01 15.31
CA ILE A 290 -5.30 18.75 14.89
C ILE A 290 -5.24 20.19 15.43
N PRO A 291 -5.60 21.21 14.61
CA PRO A 291 -5.73 22.58 15.09
C PRO A 291 -6.71 22.68 16.26
N SER A 292 -6.35 23.46 17.30
CA SER A 292 -7.22 23.62 18.47
C SER A 292 -8.53 24.31 18.11
N SER A 293 -9.63 23.79 18.66
CA SER A 293 -10.97 24.37 18.63
C SER A 293 -11.16 25.55 19.59
N GLY A 294 -10.16 25.84 20.43
CA GLY A 294 -10.26 26.82 21.52
C GLY A 294 -11.04 26.34 22.74
N ARG A 295 -11.48 25.07 22.77
CA ARG A 295 -12.13 24.43 23.91
C ARG A 295 -11.27 23.28 24.41
N THR A 296 -11.15 23.17 25.73
CA THR A 296 -10.35 22.12 26.35
C THR A 296 -11.19 21.40 27.40
N LEU A 297 -11.21 20.07 27.33
CA LEU A 297 -11.79 19.21 28.34
C LEU A 297 -10.86 19.12 29.55
N SER A 298 -11.38 18.65 30.69
CA SER A 298 -10.54 18.24 31.81
C SER A 298 -9.48 17.24 31.32
N GLY A 299 -8.22 17.43 31.71
CA GLY A 299 -7.09 16.64 31.24
C GLY A 299 -6.37 17.16 29.98
N GLY A 300 -6.72 18.35 29.48
CA GLY A 300 -5.93 19.03 28.44
C GLY A 300 -6.21 18.56 27.00
N PHE A 301 -7.31 17.85 26.78
CA PHE A 301 -7.72 17.36 25.47
C PHE A 301 -8.69 18.30 24.78
N ASP A 302 -8.48 18.53 23.50
CA ASP A 302 -9.47 19.14 22.63
C ASP A 302 -10.58 18.10 22.32
N PRO A 303 -11.89 18.45 22.47
CA PRO A 303 -12.98 17.55 22.13
C PRO A 303 -12.91 16.99 20.71
N VAL A 304 -12.46 17.80 19.74
CA VAL A 304 -12.36 17.42 18.32
C VAL A 304 -11.29 16.35 18.11
N ALA A 305 -10.21 16.41 18.90
CA ALA A 305 -9.11 15.45 18.82
C ALA A 305 -9.48 14.03 19.26
N LEU A 306 -10.54 13.87 20.07
CA LEU A 306 -11.00 12.55 20.50
C LEU A 306 -11.82 11.82 19.44
N TYR A 307 -12.44 12.55 18.51
CA TYR A 307 -13.35 11.97 17.53
C TYR A 307 -12.68 10.93 16.60
N PRO A 308 -11.50 11.21 16.01
CA PRO A 308 -10.82 10.23 15.16
C PRO A 308 -10.46 8.93 15.88
N SER A 309 -9.93 8.99 17.10
CA SER A 309 -9.63 7.79 17.91
C SER A 309 -10.90 6.98 18.23
N LYS A 310 -12.00 7.66 18.57
CA LYS A 310 -13.31 7.01 18.76
C LYS A 310 -13.79 6.34 17.47
N LYS A 311 -13.63 6.99 16.32
CA LYS A 311 -14.01 6.45 15.01
C LYS A 311 -13.15 5.24 14.62
N PHE A 312 -11.84 5.29 14.89
CA PHE A 312 -10.92 4.17 14.68
C PHE A 312 -11.35 2.95 15.48
N PHE A 313 -11.48 3.09 16.80
CA PHE A 313 -11.86 1.98 17.68
C PHE A 313 -13.32 1.55 17.45
N GLY A 314 -14.19 2.50 17.09
CA GLY A 314 -15.59 2.36 16.69
C GLY A 314 -15.81 1.58 15.38
N ALA A 315 -14.76 1.39 14.59
CA ALA A 315 -14.86 0.62 13.36
C ALA A 315 -15.09 -0.88 13.61
N ALA A 316 -14.58 -1.44 14.72
CA ALA A 316 -14.78 -2.85 15.07
C ALA A 316 -16.26 -3.23 15.12
N ARG A 317 -16.62 -4.30 14.42
CA ARG A 317 -18.00 -4.81 14.30
C ARG A 317 -18.01 -6.17 13.57
N LYS A 318 -19.01 -7.00 13.87
CA LYS A 318 -19.37 -8.15 13.03
C LYS A 318 -20.29 -7.65 11.92
N ILE A 319 -20.11 -8.17 10.70
CA ILE A 319 -21.00 -7.87 9.57
C ILE A 319 -21.95 -9.06 9.36
N GLU A 320 -23.24 -8.77 9.23
CA GLU A 320 -24.26 -9.75 8.87
C GLU A 320 -23.96 -10.32 7.47
N GLY A 321 -23.93 -11.66 7.36
CA GLY A 321 -23.64 -12.34 6.09
C GLY A 321 -22.25 -12.08 5.50
N GLY A 322 -21.34 -11.47 6.25
CA GLY A 322 -20.02 -11.06 5.77
C GLY A 322 -18.88 -11.34 6.76
N GLY A 323 -17.78 -10.64 6.57
CA GLY A 323 -16.59 -10.74 7.42
C GLY A 323 -16.77 -10.12 8.80
N SER A 324 -15.67 -9.76 9.43
CA SER A 324 -15.69 -9.05 10.71
C SER A 324 -14.43 -8.23 10.92
N LEU A 325 -14.55 -7.14 11.67
CA LEU A 325 -13.42 -6.36 12.14
C LEU A 325 -13.34 -6.47 13.66
N THR A 326 -12.41 -7.28 14.16
CA THR A 326 -12.08 -7.35 15.58
C THR A 326 -10.92 -6.40 15.87
N ILE A 327 -11.04 -5.57 16.90
CA ILE A 327 -9.95 -4.70 17.37
C ILE A 327 -9.76 -4.93 18.87
N ILE A 328 -8.58 -5.40 19.25
CA ILE A 328 -8.11 -5.46 20.63
C ILE A 328 -7.06 -4.37 20.82
N GLY A 329 -7.50 -3.27 21.42
CA GLY A 329 -6.66 -2.12 21.71
C GLY A 329 -6.18 -2.14 23.15
N THR A 330 -5.08 -1.45 23.43
CA THR A 330 -4.62 -1.23 24.80
C THR A 330 -4.84 0.23 25.22
N ALA A 331 -5.15 0.45 26.49
CA ALA A 331 -5.31 1.77 27.10
C ALA A 331 -4.44 1.86 28.35
N LEU A 332 -3.65 2.92 28.42
CA LEU A 332 -2.79 3.22 29.56
C LEU A 332 -3.58 3.97 30.64
N VAL A 333 -3.44 3.52 31.88
CA VAL A 333 -3.96 4.16 33.11
C VAL A 333 -2.83 4.34 34.11
N ASP A 334 -3.06 5.09 35.19
CA ASP A 334 -2.09 5.35 36.27
C ASP A 334 -0.72 5.84 35.74
N THR A 335 -0.74 6.74 34.76
CA THR A 335 0.46 7.24 34.07
C THR A 335 1.06 8.52 34.68
N GLY A 336 0.54 8.97 35.82
CA GLY A 336 0.91 10.20 36.50
C GLY A 336 0.10 10.37 37.77
#